data_AF-A0A7K2J840-F1
#
_entry.id   AF-A0A7K2J840-F1
#
_cell.length_a   1.000
_cell.length_b   1.000
_cell.length_c   1.000
_cell.angle_alpha   90.00
_cell.angle_beta   90.00
_cell.angle_gamma   90.00
#
_symmetry.space_group_name_H-M   'P 1'
#
loop_
_entity.id
_entity.type
_entity.pdbx_description
1 polymer ?
#
loop_
_entity_poly.entity_id
_entity_poly.type
_entity_poly.pdbx_seq_one_letter_code
_entity_poly.pdbx_strand_id
1 'polypeptide(L)'
;MMSRSIRAALATAVAATALASGTATAQAPTASGRRPSAVVAPRSAVADGPADALSAITASAADAARDRVLRLAKSNLPAEIRTSAWNALRSTRGDAAIEEWLTPGGGYNAAKQRLRDARSRNRAYCEQVVRTHTVSFSPEVRAAAERALKGSDADRAAFVRTGYAEAQKRDRAAREADGRHRQEIAAKDREFVRAMAVNDPGEHVRAAAGWAVRPGSTDADVAEFFGYGWASGAALDLEAYRLRVADAEVRRHHLLTRLIAQAAEAERELLTAADAARARAEAERTWRAVAEHAESARTAWLAEQSAARAQAESWRTVAQLSRESADSVWKNITAPAEARQGDWAAEQAEAGEAASFWKDMADRAREGETRVKS
;
A
#
# COMPACT_ATOMS: atom_id res chain seq x y z
N MET A 1 8.86 30.90 -4.59
CA MET A 1 8.59 31.66 -3.35
C MET A 1 7.08 31.74 -3.13
N MET A 2 6.49 30.78 -2.41
CA MET A 2 5.08 30.81 -2.00
C MET A 2 4.95 30.13 -0.64
N SER A 3 4.65 30.90 0.40
CA SER A 3 4.32 30.40 1.73
C SER A 3 2.81 30.21 1.83
N ARG A 4 2.34 29.12 2.45
CA ARG A 4 0.92 28.94 2.79
C ARG A 4 0.74 28.56 4.25
N SER A 5 0.03 29.43 4.95
CA SER A 5 -0.13 29.44 6.40
C SER A 5 -0.99 28.28 6.91
N ILE A 6 -0.59 27.70 8.04
CA ILE A 6 -1.44 26.85 8.87
C ILE A 6 -2.38 27.76 9.67
N ARG A 7 -3.70 27.51 9.61
CA ARG A 7 -4.68 28.10 10.53
C ARG A 7 -5.12 27.06 11.56
N ALA A 8 -5.21 27.49 12.81
CA ALA A 8 -5.70 26.70 13.93
C ALA A 8 -7.22 26.89 14.15
N ALA A 9 -7.72 26.14 15.15
CA ALA A 9 -9.00 26.24 15.86
C ALA A 9 -10.15 25.34 15.37
N LEU A 10 -10.56 24.38 16.22
CA LEU A 10 -11.63 24.63 17.20
C LEU A 10 -11.69 23.54 18.27
N ALA A 11 -12.13 23.92 19.47
CA ALA A 11 -12.29 23.03 20.62
C ALA A 11 -13.78 22.76 20.89
N THR A 12 -14.09 21.60 21.46
CA THR A 12 -15.36 21.39 22.18
C THR A 12 -15.13 20.43 23.35
N ALA A 13 -15.65 20.78 24.53
CA ALA A 13 -15.55 20.00 25.75
C ALA A 13 -16.92 19.45 26.17
N VAL A 14 -16.94 18.23 26.73
CA VAL A 14 -18.07 17.62 27.48
C VAL A 14 -17.40 16.76 28.57
N ALA A 15 -17.22 17.30 29.77
CA ALA A 15 -18.12 17.22 30.93
C ALA A 15 -18.06 15.87 31.66
N ALA A 16 -17.59 15.92 32.91
CA ALA A 16 -17.51 14.78 33.82
C ALA A 16 -18.62 14.86 34.88
N THR A 17 -19.16 13.72 35.29
CA THR A 17 -20.12 13.60 36.39
C THR A 17 -19.68 12.50 37.35
N ALA A 18 -19.36 12.89 38.58
CA ALA A 18 -19.17 11.98 39.69
C ALA A 18 -20.47 11.90 40.50
N LEU A 19 -20.80 10.71 41.02
CA LEU A 19 -21.81 10.55 42.07
C LEU A 19 -21.28 9.62 43.15
N ALA A 20 -21.53 10.00 44.40
CA ALA A 20 -20.89 9.44 45.58
C ALA A 20 -21.71 8.33 46.23
N SER A 21 -21.02 7.46 46.96
CA SER A 21 -21.56 6.41 47.81
C SER A 21 -22.31 6.96 49.04
N GLY A 22 -23.50 6.42 49.32
CA GLY A 22 -24.26 6.66 50.56
C GLY A 22 -24.35 5.40 51.42
N THR A 23 -23.94 5.51 52.69
CA THR A 23 -24.01 4.44 53.69
C THR A 23 -25.37 4.38 54.39
N ALA A 24 -25.83 3.18 54.75
CA ALA A 24 -27.06 2.97 55.52
C ALA A 24 -26.77 2.48 56.95
N THR A 25 -27.58 2.91 57.92
CA THR A 25 -27.61 2.38 59.29
C THR A 25 -29.05 2.10 59.75
N ALA A 26 -29.17 1.05 60.56
CA ALA A 26 -30.37 0.42 61.12
C ALA A 26 -31.27 1.36 62.00
N GLN A 27 -32.41 0.96 62.61
CA GLN A 27 -32.82 -0.37 63.12
C GLN A 27 -34.31 -0.40 63.60
N ALA A 28 -34.94 -1.60 63.58
CA ALA A 28 -36.01 -2.08 64.50
C ALA A 28 -37.40 -1.36 64.52
N PRO A 29 -38.50 -1.90 65.13
CA PRO A 29 -38.55 -3.02 66.12
C PRO A 29 -39.72 -4.05 66.07
N THR A 30 -39.59 -5.10 66.92
CA THR A 30 -40.65 -5.95 67.58
C THR A 30 -41.67 -6.76 66.72
N ALA A 31 -42.25 -7.90 67.13
CA ALA A 31 -42.00 -9.01 68.09
C ALA A 31 -43.10 -10.10 67.81
N SER A 32 -43.28 -11.28 68.43
CA SER A 32 -42.64 -12.04 69.53
C SER A 32 -43.04 -13.53 69.42
N GLY A 33 -42.36 -14.49 70.08
CA GLY A 33 -42.81 -15.90 70.17
C GLY A 33 -41.75 -16.90 70.67
N ARG A 34 -42.04 -17.67 71.73
CA ARG A 34 -41.07 -18.51 72.47
C ARG A 34 -41.48 -19.98 72.59
N ARG A 35 -40.61 -20.91 72.16
CA ARG A 35 -40.39 -22.24 72.79
C ARG A 35 -39.09 -22.87 72.22
N PRO A 36 -38.22 -23.49 73.04
CA PRO A 36 -36.96 -24.07 72.57
C PRO A 36 -37.07 -25.59 72.33
N SER A 37 -36.44 -26.09 71.26
CA SER A 37 -36.02 -27.48 71.13
C SER A 37 -34.97 -27.65 70.02
N ALA A 38 -33.95 -28.45 70.30
CA ALA A 38 -32.97 -29.07 69.38
C ALA A 38 -32.36 -28.22 68.25
N VAL A 39 -31.07 -27.92 68.39
CA VAL A 39 -30.23 -27.40 67.31
C VAL A 39 -30.08 -28.46 66.21
N VAL A 40 -30.75 -28.26 65.07
CA VAL A 40 -30.30 -28.74 63.78
C VAL A 40 -29.95 -27.51 62.96
N ALA A 41 -28.65 -27.26 62.78
CA ALA A 41 -28.19 -26.11 62.02
C ALA A 41 -28.69 -26.22 60.57
N PRO A 42 -29.41 -25.22 60.01
CA PRO A 42 -29.63 -25.18 58.58
C PRO A 42 -28.25 -25.07 57.90
N ARG A 43 -28.03 -25.86 56.85
CA ARG A 43 -26.88 -25.66 55.96
C ARG A 43 -26.94 -24.23 55.45
N SER A 44 -26.03 -23.37 55.90
CA SER A 44 -25.88 -22.02 55.38
C SER A 44 -25.73 -22.11 53.87
N ALA A 45 -26.53 -21.33 53.13
CA ALA A 45 -26.24 -21.07 51.74
C ALA A 45 -24.82 -20.49 51.67
N VAL A 46 -23.93 -21.17 50.95
CA VAL A 46 -22.61 -20.63 50.65
C VAL A 46 -22.86 -19.44 49.74
N ALA A 47 -22.53 -18.24 50.21
CA ALA A 47 -22.56 -17.06 49.37
C ALA A 47 -21.45 -17.20 48.32
N ASP A 48 -21.81 -17.03 47.05
CA ASP A 48 -20.86 -17.05 45.93
C ASP A 48 -19.71 -16.07 46.19
N GLY A 49 -18.47 -16.53 45.98
CA GLY A 49 -17.29 -15.72 46.26
C GLY A 49 -17.12 -14.58 45.25
N PRO A 50 -16.31 -13.55 45.57
CA PRO A 50 -15.99 -12.49 44.61
C PRO A 50 -15.28 -13.02 43.34
N ALA A 51 -14.63 -14.19 43.42
CA ALA A 51 -14.07 -14.89 42.27
C ALA A 51 -15.15 -15.52 41.37
N ASP A 52 -16.21 -16.09 41.94
CA ASP A 52 -17.32 -16.69 41.20
C ASP A 52 -18.14 -15.61 40.48
N ALA A 53 -18.37 -14.47 41.16
CA ALA A 53 -18.98 -13.29 40.56
C ALA A 53 -18.17 -12.74 39.37
N LEU A 54 -16.84 -12.64 39.50
CA LEU A 54 -15.96 -12.21 38.41
C LEU A 54 -15.99 -13.20 37.23
N SER A 55 -15.96 -14.51 37.52
CA SER A 55 -16.07 -15.58 36.51
C SER A 55 -17.39 -15.48 35.73
N ALA A 56 -18.52 -15.30 36.43
CA ALA A 56 -19.84 -15.13 35.81
C ALA A 56 -19.94 -13.86 34.94
N ILE A 57 -19.33 -12.75 35.37
CA ILE A 57 -19.23 -11.51 34.58
C ILE A 57 -18.41 -11.74 33.31
N THR A 58 -17.26 -12.42 33.41
CA THR A 58 -16.41 -12.74 32.26
C THR A 58 -17.10 -13.66 31.25
N ALA A 59 -17.80 -14.70 31.72
CA ALA A 59 -18.59 -15.59 30.86
C ALA A 59 -19.72 -14.83 30.14
N SER A 60 -20.47 -14.00 30.86
CA SER A 60 -21.53 -13.15 30.30
C SER A 60 -21.00 -12.16 29.25
N ALA A 61 -19.82 -11.58 29.48
CA ALA A 61 -19.14 -10.72 28.51
C ALA A 61 -18.70 -11.48 27.25
N ALA A 62 -18.17 -12.70 27.40
CA ALA A 62 -17.79 -13.57 26.28
C ALA A 62 -19.01 -13.99 25.44
N ASP A 63 -20.11 -14.36 26.09
CA ASP A 63 -21.38 -14.68 25.43
C ASP A 63 -21.90 -13.46 24.66
N ALA A 64 -21.98 -12.28 25.29
CA ALA A 64 -22.41 -11.04 24.65
C ALA A 64 -21.52 -10.63 23.45
N ALA A 65 -20.21 -10.87 23.54
CA ALA A 65 -19.25 -10.67 22.46
C ALA A 65 -19.51 -11.62 21.28
N ARG A 66 -19.67 -12.92 21.56
CA ARG A 66 -20.00 -13.95 20.55
C ARG A 66 -21.29 -13.61 19.82
N ASP A 67 -22.31 -13.20 20.57
CA ASP A 67 -23.60 -12.76 20.07
C ASP A 67 -23.51 -11.50 19.19
N ARG A 68 -22.65 -10.54 19.58
CA ARG A 68 -22.37 -9.34 18.78
C ARG A 68 -21.70 -9.67 17.46
N VAL A 69 -20.70 -10.56 17.46
CA VAL A 69 -20.02 -11.00 16.24
C VAL A 69 -20.97 -11.82 15.36
N LEU A 70 -21.83 -12.67 15.94
CA LEU A 70 -22.86 -13.42 15.21
C LEU A 70 -23.88 -12.51 14.52
N ARG A 71 -24.34 -11.44 15.19
CA ARG A 71 -25.21 -10.42 14.58
C ARG A 71 -24.51 -9.72 13.40
N LEU A 72 -23.22 -9.41 13.51
CA LEU A 72 -22.45 -8.81 12.42
C LEU A 72 -22.24 -9.79 11.25
N ALA A 73 -21.96 -11.07 11.53
CA ALA A 73 -21.79 -12.12 10.55
C ALA A 73 -23.07 -12.41 9.73
N LYS A 74 -24.25 -12.30 10.37
CA LYS A 74 -25.59 -12.48 9.75
C LYS A 74 -26.18 -11.20 9.16
N SER A 75 -25.52 -10.05 9.28
CA SER A 75 -26.04 -8.75 8.83
C SER A 75 -25.99 -8.55 7.31
N ASN A 76 -26.41 -7.36 6.84
CA ASN A 76 -26.23 -6.89 5.47
C ASN A 76 -24.91 -6.09 5.27
N LEU A 77 -23.93 -6.24 6.18
CA LEU A 77 -22.59 -5.65 5.98
C LEU A 77 -21.86 -6.29 4.77
N PRO A 78 -20.84 -5.61 4.20
CA PRO A 78 -20.00 -6.14 3.14
C PRO A 78 -19.45 -7.54 3.44
N ALA A 79 -19.33 -8.37 2.40
CA ALA A 79 -19.00 -9.79 2.51
C ALA A 79 -17.67 -10.03 3.24
N GLU A 80 -16.68 -9.15 3.06
CA GLU A 80 -15.37 -9.18 3.72
C GLU A 80 -15.49 -9.11 5.24
N ILE A 81 -16.40 -8.27 5.75
CA ILE A 81 -16.65 -8.12 7.19
C ILE A 81 -17.41 -9.34 7.72
N ARG A 82 -18.43 -9.81 6.99
CA ARG A 82 -19.24 -10.98 7.40
C ARG A 82 -18.41 -12.26 7.41
N THR A 83 -17.61 -12.49 6.38
CA THR A 83 -16.68 -13.64 6.30
C THR A 83 -15.62 -13.56 7.39
N SER A 84 -15.08 -12.36 7.68
CA SER A 84 -14.15 -12.18 8.80
C SER A 84 -14.80 -12.53 10.15
N ALA A 85 -16.05 -12.13 10.38
CA ALA A 85 -16.81 -12.48 11.59
C ALA A 85 -17.08 -14.00 11.68
N TRP A 86 -17.48 -14.64 10.57
CA TRP A 86 -17.64 -16.10 10.50
C TRP A 86 -16.33 -16.87 10.71
N ASN A 87 -15.18 -16.27 10.39
CA ASN A 87 -13.88 -16.90 10.64
C ASN A 87 -13.44 -16.77 12.11
N ALA A 88 -13.79 -15.66 12.79
CA ALA A 88 -13.60 -15.53 14.23
C ALA A 88 -14.48 -16.55 14.99
N LEU A 89 -15.78 -16.62 14.66
CA LEU A 89 -16.74 -17.54 15.29
C LEU A 89 -16.44 -19.03 15.08
N ARG A 90 -15.73 -19.39 14.01
CA ARG A 90 -15.30 -20.76 13.69
C ARG A 90 -13.84 -21.05 14.06
N SER A 91 -13.17 -20.12 14.74
CA SER A 91 -11.77 -20.32 15.14
C SER A 91 -11.67 -21.35 16.26
N THR A 92 -10.71 -22.27 16.16
CA THR A 92 -10.37 -23.23 17.22
C THR A 92 -9.85 -22.57 18.49
N ARG A 93 -9.50 -21.27 18.46
CA ARG A 93 -9.14 -20.47 19.63
C ARG A 93 -10.34 -19.98 20.45
N GLY A 94 -11.57 -20.26 20.02
CA GLY A 94 -12.79 -19.88 20.74
C GLY A 94 -12.89 -18.37 20.98
N ASP A 95 -13.27 -17.99 22.19
CA ASP A 95 -13.58 -16.61 22.55
C ASP A 95 -12.38 -15.65 22.44
N ALA A 96 -11.14 -16.14 22.57
CA ALA A 96 -9.94 -15.32 22.34
C ALA A 96 -9.86 -14.77 20.90
N ALA A 97 -10.35 -15.51 19.89
CA ALA A 97 -10.44 -15.01 18.52
C ALA A 97 -11.60 -14.01 18.31
N ILE A 98 -12.63 -14.08 19.16
CA ILE A 98 -13.77 -13.15 19.14
C ILE A 98 -13.38 -11.83 19.79
N GLU A 99 -12.66 -11.89 20.92
CA GLU A 99 -12.08 -10.75 21.61
C GLU A 99 -11.09 -10.01 20.70
N GLU A 100 -10.08 -10.70 20.15
CA GLU A 100 -9.12 -10.12 19.20
C GLU A 100 -9.79 -9.54 17.95
N TRP A 101 -10.94 -10.10 17.53
CA TRP A 101 -11.71 -9.55 16.40
C TRP A 101 -12.39 -8.22 16.76
N LEU A 102 -12.80 -8.03 18.01
CA LEU A 102 -13.47 -6.83 18.52
C LEU A 102 -12.50 -5.74 19.01
N THR A 103 -11.27 -6.09 19.42
CA THR A 103 -10.25 -5.16 19.93
C THR A 103 -9.98 -4.00 18.94
N PRO A 104 -9.73 -2.76 19.41
CA PRO A 104 -9.24 -1.68 18.56
C PRO A 104 -7.98 -2.07 17.79
N GLY A 105 -8.06 -2.05 16.45
CA GLY A 105 -6.97 -2.50 15.55
C GLY A 105 -7.07 -3.96 15.12
N GLY A 106 -7.89 -4.74 15.81
CA GLY A 106 -8.13 -6.17 15.57
C GLY A 106 -8.97 -6.50 14.34
N GLY A 107 -9.50 -7.72 14.32
CA GLY A 107 -10.07 -8.35 13.13
C GLY A 107 -11.17 -7.57 12.39
N TYR A 108 -12.05 -6.85 13.11
CA TYR A 108 -13.06 -5.98 12.49
C TYR A 108 -12.44 -4.75 11.80
N ASN A 109 -11.43 -4.12 12.42
CA ASN A 109 -10.70 -3.00 11.82
C ASN A 109 -9.90 -3.46 10.60
N ALA A 110 -9.20 -4.61 10.70
CA ALA A 110 -8.49 -5.22 9.58
C ALA A 110 -9.44 -5.59 8.42
N ALA A 111 -10.66 -6.08 8.70
CA ALA A 111 -11.65 -6.37 7.66
C ALA A 111 -12.17 -5.10 6.97
N LYS A 112 -12.43 -4.01 7.70
CA LYS A 112 -12.77 -2.70 7.13
C LYS A 112 -11.63 -2.15 6.26
N GLN A 113 -10.37 -2.33 6.67
CA GLN A 113 -9.23 -1.86 5.89
C GLN A 113 -9.09 -2.66 4.59
N ARG A 114 -9.11 -4.00 4.65
CA ARG A 114 -9.11 -4.86 3.44
C ARG A 114 -10.23 -4.50 2.46
N LEU A 115 -11.42 -4.15 2.95
CA LEU A 115 -12.53 -3.67 2.13
C LEU A 115 -12.21 -2.34 1.42
N ARG A 116 -11.61 -1.37 2.12
CA ARG A 116 -11.16 -0.10 1.52
C ARG A 116 -10.07 -0.34 0.48
N ASP A 117 -9.06 -1.14 0.82
CA ASP A 117 -7.95 -1.45 -0.07
C ASP A 117 -8.44 -2.16 -1.34
N ALA A 118 -9.39 -3.10 -1.20
CA ALA A 118 -10.01 -3.77 -2.35
C ALA A 118 -10.76 -2.80 -3.27
N ARG A 119 -11.51 -1.84 -2.72
CA ARG A 119 -12.20 -0.80 -3.52
C ARG A 119 -11.20 0.10 -4.26
N SER A 120 -10.15 0.56 -3.57
CA SER A 120 -9.09 1.37 -4.16
C SER A 120 -8.34 0.61 -5.27
N ARG A 121 -7.94 -0.65 -5.02
CA ARG A 121 -7.30 -1.50 -6.04
C ARG A 121 -8.21 -1.76 -7.25
N ASN A 122 -9.49 -2.08 -7.02
CA ASN A 122 -10.42 -2.33 -8.12
C ASN A 122 -10.65 -1.06 -8.96
N ARG A 123 -10.70 0.12 -8.34
CA ARG A 123 -10.75 1.40 -9.05
C ARG A 123 -9.48 1.64 -9.87
N ALA A 124 -8.31 1.54 -9.25
CA ALA A 124 -7.02 1.74 -9.92
C ALA A 124 -6.82 0.78 -11.09
N TYR A 125 -7.24 -0.49 -10.97
CA TYR A 125 -7.25 -1.45 -12.06
C TYR A 125 -8.13 -0.99 -13.24
N CYS A 126 -9.35 -0.51 -12.96
CA CYS A 126 -10.23 -0.01 -14.02
C CYS A 126 -9.65 1.26 -14.70
N GLU A 127 -9.06 2.18 -13.93
CA GLU A 127 -8.38 3.39 -14.46
C GLU A 127 -7.18 3.01 -15.34
N GLN A 128 -6.38 2.03 -14.90
CA GLN A 128 -5.27 1.47 -15.65
C GLN A 128 -5.73 0.81 -16.96
N VAL A 129 -6.81 0.02 -16.95
CA VAL A 129 -7.35 -0.59 -18.18
C VAL A 129 -7.78 0.48 -19.19
N VAL A 130 -8.47 1.54 -18.76
CA VAL A 130 -8.85 2.66 -19.66
C VAL A 130 -7.63 3.40 -20.20
N ARG A 131 -6.56 3.51 -19.41
CA ARG A 131 -5.28 4.14 -19.81
C ARG A 131 -4.52 3.32 -20.85
N THR A 132 -4.53 1.98 -20.75
CA THR A 132 -3.70 1.11 -21.59
C THR A 132 -4.41 0.45 -22.77
N HIS A 133 -5.74 0.35 -22.74
CA HIS A 133 -6.53 -0.27 -23.83
C HIS A 133 -7.11 0.82 -24.72
N THR A 134 -6.66 0.86 -25.98
CA THR A 134 -7.11 1.87 -26.97
C THR A 134 -8.51 1.54 -27.49
N VAL A 135 -9.27 2.57 -27.89
CA VAL A 135 -10.59 2.39 -28.56
C VAL A 135 -10.42 1.65 -29.90
N SER A 136 -9.30 1.85 -30.58
CA SER A 136 -8.98 1.22 -31.87
C SER A 136 -8.70 -0.28 -31.77
N PHE A 137 -8.11 -0.74 -30.66
CA PHE A 137 -7.71 -2.15 -30.52
C PHE A 137 -8.65 -2.94 -29.62
N SER A 138 -9.05 -2.37 -28.48
CA SER A 138 -9.85 -3.05 -27.45
C SER A 138 -11.05 -2.22 -26.98
N PRO A 139 -12.00 -1.92 -27.90
CA PRO A 139 -13.17 -1.11 -27.59
C PRO A 139 -14.06 -1.72 -26.50
N GLU A 140 -14.27 -3.03 -26.47
CA GLU A 140 -15.15 -3.66 -25.49
C GLU A 140 -14.53 -3.68 -24.08
N VAL A 141 -13.23 -3.99 -23.98
CA VAL A 141 -12.51 -3.93 -22.69
C VAL A 141 -12.51 -2.51 -22.15
N ARG A 142 -12.21 -1.51 -22.98
CA ARG A 142 -12.21 -0.11 -22.57
C ARG A 142 -13.60 0.36 -22.16
N ALA A 143 -14.63 0.11 -22.97
CA ALA A 143 -16.00 0.50 -22.66
C ALA A 143 -16.56 -0.20 -21.41
N ALA A 144 -16.17 -1.44 -21.15
CA ALA A 144 -16.51 -2.15 -19.92
C ALA A 144 -15.82 -1.53 -18.68
N ALA A 145 -14.54 -1.18 -18.78
CA ALA A 145 -13.81 -0.49 -17.72
C ALA A 145 -14.38 0.92 -17.44
N GLU A 146 -14.69 1.70 -18.49
CA GLU A 146 -15.32 3.02 -18.34
C GLU A 146 -16.71 2.95 -17.69
N ARG A 147 -17.51 1.92 -18.01
CA ARG A 147 -18.79 1.66 -17.32
C ARG A 147 -18.58 1.30 -15.85
N ALA A 148 -17.59 0.46 -15.54
CA ALA A 148 -17.26 0.08 -14.16
C ALA A 148 -16.77 1.29 -13.32
N LEU A 149 -16.02 2.23 -13.93
CA LEU A 149 -15.59 3.46 -13.28
C LEU A 149 -16.76 4.41 -12.96
N LYS A 150 -17.71 4.55 -13.90
CA LYS A 150 -18.93 5.36 -13.72
C LYS A 150 -19.92 4.72 -12.73
N GLY A 151 -19.79 3.42 -12.49
CA GLY A 151 -20.64 2.64 -11.58
C GLY A 151 -20.19 2.64 -10.10
N SER A 152 -20.74 1.68 -9.37
CA SER A 152 -20.50 1.43 -7.94
C SER A 152 -19.23 0.62 -7.67
N ASP A 153 -18.88 0.46 -6.39
CA ASP A 153 -17.81 -0.47 -5.98
C ASP A 153 -18.09 -1.93 -6.37
N ALA A 154 -19.37 -2.32 -6.46
CA ALA A 154 -19.77 -3.64 -6.90
C ALA A 154 -19.55 -3.83 -8.40
N ASP A 155 -19.77 -2.80 -9.21
CA ASP A 155 -19.53 -2.83 -10.67
C ASP A 155 -18.03 -2.93 -10.97
N ARG A 156 -17.20 -2.18 -10.25
CA ARG A 156 -15.73 -2.32 -10.28
C ARG A 156 -15.28 -3.74 -9.90
N ALA A 157 -15.84 -4.29 -8.82
CA ALA A 157 -15.50 -5.65 -8.39
C ALA A 157 -15.98 -6.74 -9.38
N ALA A 158 -17.13 -6.55 -10.03
CA ALA A 158 -17.63 -7.45 -11.07
C ALA A 158 -16.76 -7.42 -12.33
N PHE A 159 -16.35 -6.22 -12.76
CA PHE A 159 -15.43 -6.04 -13.88
C PHE A 159 -14.07 -6.71 -13.63
N VAL A 160 -13.46 -6.49 -12.47
CA VAL A 160 -12.19 -7.13 -12.07
C VAL A 160 -12.32 -8.65 -12.02
N ARG A 161 -13.44 -9.19 -11.52
CA ARG A 161 -13.62 -10.63 -11.30
C ARG A 161 -13.87 -11.42 -12.58
N THR A 162 -14.70 -10.92 -13.50
CA THR A 162 -15.00 -11.62 -14.78
C THR A 162 -15.11 -10.68 -15.98
N GLY A 163 -15.65 -9.46 -15.80
CA GLY A 163 -15.98 -8.56 -16.90
C GLY A 163 -14.80 -8.17 -17.80
N TYR A 164 -13.58 -8.09 -17.26
CA TYR A 164 -12.36 -7.88 -18.07
C TYR A 164 -12.14 -9.01 -19.06
N ALA A 165 -12.10 -10.27 -18.59
CA ALA A 165 -11.87 -11.45 -19.43
C ALA A 165 -13.03 -11.70 -20.42
N GLU A 166 -14.27 -11.41 -20.01
CA GLU A 166 -15.45 -11.47 -20.89
C GLU A 166 -15.40 -10.40 -21.99
N ALA A 167 -14.89 -9.20 -21.70
CA ALA A 167 -14.70 -8.15 -22.70
C ALA A 167 -13.53 -8.46 -23.64
N GLN A 168 -12.40 -8.96 -23.11
CA GLN A 168 -11.23 -9.37 -23.89
C GLN A 168 -11.58 -10.46 -24.91
N LYS A 169 -12.40 -11.45 -24.51
CA LYS A 169 -12.93 -12.48 -25.42
C LYS A 169 -13.78 -11.89 -26.55
N ARG A 170 -14.59 -10.86 -26.27
CA ARG A 170 -15.44 -10.20 -27.28
C ARG A 170 -14.61 -9.36 -28.25
N ASP A 171 -13.62 -8.61 -27.75
CA ASP A 171 -12.64 -7.91 -28.59
C ASP A 171 -11.87 -8.89 -29.50
N ARG A 172 -11.38 -10.01 -28.96
CA ARG A 172 -10.65 -11.02 -29.74
C ARG A 172 -11.54 -11.66 -30.82
N ALA A 173 -12.75 -12.10 -30.45
CA ALA A 173 -13.70 -12.68 -31.42
C ALA A 173 -14.11 -11.68 -32.53
N ALA A 174 -14.24 -10.39 -32.20
CA ALA A 174 -14.52 -9.35 -33.19
C ALA A 174 -13.34 -9.17 -34.18
N ARG A 175 -12.09 -9.17 -33.70
CA ARG A 175 -10.88 -9.11 -34.54
C ARG A 175 -10.67 -10.35 -35.41
N GLU A 176 -11.06 -11.52 -34.92
CA GLU A 176 -10.99 -12.79 -35.69
C GLU A 176 -12.04 -12.85 -36.81
N ALA A 177 -13.25 -12.33 -36.54
CA ALA A 177 -14.37 -12.27 -37.48
C ALA A 177 -14.22 -11.17 -38.54
N ASP A 178 -13.70 -9.99 -38.20
CA ASP A 178 -13.41 -8.94 -39.18
C ASP A 178 -12.06 -9.21 -39.86
N GLY A 179 -12.11 -9.75 -41.07
CA GLY A 179 -10.93 -9.96 -41.93
C GLY A 179 -10.09 -8.70 -42.19
N ARG A 180 -10.63 -7.49 -41.96
CA ARG A 180 -9.87 -6.22 -42.03
C ARG A 180 -9.12 -5.87 -40.74
N HIS A 181 -9.50 -6.45 -39.60
CA HIS A 181 -8.78 -6.37 -38.32
C HIS A 181 -7.83 -7.55 -38.08
N ARG A 182 -7.80 -8.55 -38.97
CA ARG A 182 -6.83 -9.62 -38.96
C ARG A 182 -5.44 -9.05 -39.28
N GLN A 183 -4.72 -8.66 -38.23
CA GLN A 183 -3.39 -8.08 -38.33
C GLN A 183 -2.40 -9.14 -38.83
N GLU A 184 -1.85 -8.93 -40.03
CA GLU A 184 -0.70 -9.68 -40.50
C GLU A 184 0.52 -9.27 -39.66
N ILE A 185 0.96 -10.18 -38.79
CA ILE A 185 2.16 -9.98 -37.98
C ILE A 185 3.38 -10.33 -38.84
N ALA A 186 4.21 -9.36 -39.19
CA ALA A 186 5.40 -9.64 -39.97
C ALA A 186 6.40 -10.49 -39.16
N ALA A 187 7.31 -11.20 -39.84
CA ALA A 187 8.37 -11.95 -39.16
C ALA A 187 9.23 -11.05 -38.26
N LYS A 188 9.47 -9.80 -38.70
CA LYS A 188 10.17 -8.76 -37.93
C LYS A 188 9.44 -8.35 -36.64
N ASP A 189 8.10 -8.35 -36.61
CA ASP A 189 7.33 -7.96 -35.42
C ASP A 189 7.41 -9.07 -34.36
N ARG A 190 7.32 -10.33 -34.80
CA ARG A 190 7.60 -11.50 -33.96
C ARG A 190 9.00 -11.47 -33.38
N GLU A 191 10.00 -11.11 -34.20
CA GLU A 191 11.39 -11.03 -33.74
C GLU A 191 11.62 -9.87 -32.77
N PHE A 192 10.99 -8.72 -33.00
CA PHE A 192 10.99 -7.59 -32.05
C PHE A 192 10.43 -8.00 -30.68
N VAL A 193 9.30 -8.73 -30.63
CA VAL A 193 8.73 -9.20 -29.36
C VAL A 193 9.61 -10.27 -28.70
N ARG A 194 10.27 -11.16 -29.45
CA ARG A 194 11.29 -12.07 -28.89
C ARG A 194 12.48 -11.30 -28.30
N ALA A 195 12.96 -10.29 -29.01
CA ALA A 195 14.07 -9.45 -28.55
C ALA A 195 13.72 -8.73 -27.23
N MET A 196 12.51 -8.18 -27.10
CA MET A 196 12.04 -7.60 -25.83
C MET A 196 11.87 -8.63 -24.72
N ALA A 197 11.36 -9.84 -25.01
CA ALA A 197 11.18 -10.89 -24.00
C ALA A 197 12.49 -11.26 -23.27
N VAL A 198 13.64 -11.07 -23.93
CA VAL A 198 14.97 -11.33 -23.37
C VAL A 198 15.65 -10.04 -22.88
N ASN A 199 15.62 -8.96 -23.67
CA ASN A 199 16.53 -7.82 -23.51
C ASN A 199 15.86 -6.53 -23.01
N ASP A 200 14.53 -6.47 -22.90
CA ASP A 200 13.87 -5.25 -22.41
C ASP A 200 14.29 -4.99 -20.95
N PRO A 201 14.63 -3.75 -20.55
CA PRO A 201 15.02 -3.45 -19.17
C PRO A 201 13.86 -3.61 -18.16
N GLY A 202 12.60 -3.43 -18.58
CA GLY A 202 11.40 -3.62 -17.75
C GLY A 202 11.03 -5.09 -17.54
N GLU A 203 10.79 -5.49 -16.29
CA GLU A 203 10.40 -6.87 -15.97
C GLU A 203 9.00 -7.21 -16.48
N HIS A 204 8.06 -6.28 -16.36
CA HIS A 204 6.69 -6.48 -16.78
C HIS A 204 6.55 -6.42 -18.31
N VAL A 205 7.35 -5.61 -19.01
CA VAL A 205 7.48 -5.68 -20.47
C VAL A 205 8.10 -7.01 -20.91
N ARG A 206 9.22 -7.47 -20.32
CA ARG A 206 9.79 -8.81 -20.60
C ARG A 206 8.76 -9.92 -20.42
N ALA A 207 8.02 -9.89 -19.31
CA ALA A 207 6.99 -10.89 -19.00
C ALA A 207 5.82 -10.86 -20.01
N ALA A 208 5.33 -9.67 -20.38
CA ALA A 208 4.28 -9.53 -21.39
C ALA A 208 4.73 -10.00 -22.77
N ALA A 209 5.97 -9.67 -23.17
CA ALA A 209 6.57 -10.09 -24.43
C ALA A 209 6.77 -11.61 -24.45
N GLY A 210 7.36 -12.18 -23.40
CA GLY A 210 7.58 -13.62 -23.25
C GLY A 210 6.28 -14.43 -23.24
N TRP A 211 5.20 -13.88 -22.66
CA TRP A 211 3.87 -14.49 -22.80
C TRP A 211 3.38 -14.47 -24.24
N ALA A 212 3.57 -13.37 -24.98
CA ALA A 212 3.12 -13.23 -26.36
C ALA A 212 3.86 -14.12 -27.38
N VAL A 213 5.09 -14.56 -27.08
CA VAL A 213 5.89 -15.48 -27.92
C VAL A 213 6.11 -16.87 -27.29
N ARG A 214 5.30 -17.23 -26.30
CA ARG A 214 5.33 -18.54 -25.62
C ARG A 214 5.12 -19.71 -26.61
N PRO A 215 5.57 -20.94 -26.30
CA PRO A 215 5.21 -22.12 -27.09
C PRO A 215 3.69 -22.25 -27.28
N GLY A 216 3.24 -22.37 -28.53
CA GLY A 216 1.82 -22.37 -28.88
C GLY A 216 1.16 -20.99 -29.01
N SER A 217 1.92 -19.89 -28.94
CA SER A 217 1.42 -18.55 -29.27
C SER A 217 0.98 -18.42 -30.72
N THR A 218 -0.01 -17.56 -30.95
CA THR A 218 -0.51 -17.19 -32.27
C THR A 218 -0.20 -15.73 -32.60
N ASP A 219 -0.40 -15.33 -33.85
CA ASP A 219 -0.25 -13.94 -34.28
C ASP A 219 -1.25 -13.00 -33.58
N ALA A 220 -2.38 -13.53 -33.08
CA ALA A 220 -3.29 -12.78 -32.20
C ALA A 220 -2.68 -12.46 -30.82
N ASP A 221 -1.80 -13.30 -30.27
CA ASP A 221 -1.12 -13.03 -29.00
C ASP A 221 -0.05 -11.94 -29.17
N VAL A 222 0.65 -11.93 -30.31
CA VAL A 222 1.59 -10.85 -30.69
C VAL A 222 0.83 -9.54 -30.93
N ALA A 223 -0.28 -9.58 -31.68
CA ALA A 223 -1.17 -8.43 -31.87
C ALA A 223 -1.64 -7.83 -30.53
N GLU A 224 -2.04 -8.65 -29.55
CA GLU A 224 -2.46 -8.19 -28.22
C GLU A 224 -1.31 -7.57 -27.41
N PHE A 225 -0.09 -8.05 -27.57
CA PHE A 225 1.08 -7.38 -27.00
C PHE A 225 1.26 -5.96 -27.55
N PHE A 226 1.21 -5.77 -28.88
CA PHE A 226 1.27 -4.45 -29.51
C PHE A 226 0.07 -3.56 -29.15
N GLY A 227 -1.11 -4.15 -28.98
CA GLY A 227 -2.37 -3.44 -28.73
C GLY A 227 -2.57 -2.91 -27.31
N TYR A 228 -2.10 -3.65 -26.29
CA TYR A 228 -2.17 -3.22 -24.88
C TYR A 228 -1.13 -3.86 -23.96
N GLY A 229 -0.62 -5.06 -24.27
CA GLY A 229 0.28 -5.81 -23.37
C GLY A 229 1.57 -5.06 -23.05
N TRP A 230 2.20 -4.49 -24.07
CA TRP A 230 3.39 -3.65 -23.96
C TRP A 230 3.15 -2.40 -23.10
N ALA A 231 2.12 -1.61 -23.42
CA ALA A 231 1.78 -0.38 -22.70
C ALA A 231 1.36 -0.65 -21.23
N SER A 232 0.81 -1.84 -20.97
CA SER A 232 0.47 -2.31 -19.62
C SER A 232 1.71 -2.73 -18.83
N GLY A 233 2.64 -3.47 -19.44
CA GLY A 233 3.94 -3.80 -18.83
C GLY A 233 4.72 -2.53 -18.51
N ALA A 234 4.86 -1.62 -19.48
CA ALA A 234 5.54 -0.34 -19.35
C ALA A 234 5.04 0.51 -18.16
N ALA A 235 3.73 0.47 -17.92
CA ALA A 235 3.10 1.17 -16.80
C ALA A 235 3.53 0.57 -15.45
N LEU A 236 3.50 -0.76 -15.36
CA LEU A 236 3.85 -1.48 -14.14
C LEU A 236 5.34 -1.36 -13.82
N ASP A 237 6.21 -1.37 -14.83
CA ASP A 237 7.66 -1.17 -14.66
C ASP A 237 7.97 0.23 -14.10
N LEU A 238 7.30 1.27 -14.59
CA LEU A 238 7.42 2.64 -14.06
C LEU A 238 6.85 2.76 -12.64
N GLU A 239 5.69 2.13 -12.36
CA GLU A 239 5.07 2.13 -11.03
C GLU A 239 5.94 1.38 -10.00
N ALA A 240 6.52 0.24 -10.38
CA ALA A 240 7.47 -0.52 -9.56
C ALA A 240 8.79 0.24 -9.32
N TYR A 241 9.32 0.91 -10.35
CA TYR A 241 10.48 1.79 -10.23
C TYR A 241 10.23 2.91 -9.21
N ARG A 242 9.14 3.68 -9.38
CA ARG A 242 8.76 4.79 -8.49
C ARG A 242 8.63 4.33 -7.03
N LEU A 243 7.94 3.21 -6.80
CA LEU A 243 7.77 2.65 -5.46
C LEU A 243 9.12 2.26 -4.83
N ARG A 244 9.98 1.53 -5.55
CA ARG A 244 11.30 1.10 -5.09
C ARG A 244 12.19 2.30 -4.70
N VAL A 245 12.18 3.35 -5.52
CA VAL A 245 12.95 4.58 -5.30
C VAL A 245 12.43 5.35 -4.08
N ALA A 246 11.11 5.57 -3.99
CA ALA A 246 10.49 6.24 -2.85
C ALA A 246 10.74 5.49 -1.52
N ASP A 247 10.61 4.16 -1.52
CA ASP A 247 10.89 3.30 -0.37
C ASP A 247 12.36 3.39 0.08
N ALA A 248 13.30 3.44 -0.87
CA ALA A 248 14.71 3.65 -0.57
C ALA A 248 14.94 5.05 0.04
N GLU A 249 14.28 6.07 -0.49
CA GLU A 249 14.46 7.44 -0.08
C GLU A 249 13.91 7.74 1.32
N VAL A 250 12.74 7.19 1.67
CA VAL A 250 12.19 7.23 3.03
C VAL A 250 13.19 6.64 4.04
N ARG A 251 13.84 5.52 3.69
CA ARG A 251 14.88 4.92 4.55
C ARG A 251 16.12 5.81 4.66
N ARG A 252 16.59 6.41 3.56
CA ARG A 252 17.75 7.32 3.56
C ARG A 252 17.50 8.58 4.39
N HIS A 253 16.33 9.21 4.28
CA HIS A 253 15.97 10.38 5.11
C HIS A 253 15.82 10.04 6.59
N HIS A 254 15.23 8.88 6.92
CA HIS A 254 15.15 8.42 8.32
C HIS A 254 16.54 8.25 8.93
N LEU A 255 17.48 7.60 8.22
CA LEU A 255 18.85 7.44 8.67
C LEU A 255 19.58 8.79 8.77
N LEU A 256 19.44 9.67 7.78
CA LEU A 256 20.03 11.02 7.81
C LEU A 256 19.59 11.80 9.06
N THR A 257 18.29 11.77 9.37
CA THR A 257 17.72 12.47 10.54
C THR A 257 18.36 11.98 11.84
N ARG A 258 18.58 10.66 11.97
CA ARG A 258 19.24 10.06 13.13
C ARG A 258 20.72 10.42 13.22
N LEU A 259 21.46 10.37 12.11
CA LEU A 259 22.88 10.73 12.08
C LEU A 259 23.11 12.21 12.41
N ILE A 260 22.28 13.11 11.89
CA ILE A 260 22.32 14.55 12.23
C ILE A 260 22.04 14.76 13.73
N ALA A 261 21.04 14.08 14.29
CA ALA A 261 20.74 14.19 15.73
C ALA A 261 21.91 13.70 16.59
N GLN A 262 22.60 12.62 16.18
CA GLN A 262 23.81 12.12 16.85
C GLN A 262 24.98 13.10 16.77
N ALA A 263 25.25 13.68 15.58
CA ALA A 263 26.30 14.68 15.43
C ALA A 263 26.02 15.96 16.24
N ALA A 264 24.77 16.41 16.29
CA ALA A 264 24.35 17.56 17.08
C ALA A 264 24.31 17.31 18.60
N GLU A 265 24.25 16.06 19.05
CA GLU A 265 24.51 15.69 20.46
C GLU A 265 26.00 15.70 20.76
N ALA A 266 26.82 15.05 19.92
CA ALA A 266 28.27 15.02 20.09
C ALA A 266 28.91 16.42 20.10
N GLU A 267 28.43 17.35 19.26
CA GLU A 267 28.84 18.77 19.32
C GLU A 267 28.45 19.46 20.65
N ARG A 268 27.30 19.11 21.24
CA ARG A 268 26.87 19.67 22.53
C ARG A 268 27.65 19.07 23.70
N GLU A 269 27.94 17.77 23.67
CA GLU A 269 28.79 17.10 24.65
C GLU A 269 30.20 17.71 24.65
N LEU A 270 30.78 18.01 23.48
CA LEU A 270 32.09 18.65 23.34
C LEU A 270 32.21 19.98 24.12
N LEU A 271 31.12 20.76 24.25
CA LEU A 271 31.12 22.01 25.00
C LEU A 271 31.27 21.83 26.52
N THR A 272 31.01 20.64 27.05
CA THR A 272 31.01 20.34 28.50
C THR A 272 31.88 19.15 28.89
N ALA A 273 32.53 18.49 27.92
CA ALA A 273 33.34 17.31 28.13
C ALA A 273 34.62 17.59 28.94
N ALA A 274 34.82 16.80 30.00
CA ALA A 274 36.08 16.79 30.75
C ALA A 274 37.27 16.26 29.92
N ASP A 275 37.01 15.39 28.94
CA ASP A 275 37.97 14.93 27.94
C ASP A 275 37.59 15.50 26.57
N ALA A 276 38.04 16.74 26.32
CA ALA A 276 37.77 17.45 25.07
C ALA A 276 38.42 16.80 23.84
N ALA A 277 39.48 15.99 24.01
CA ALA A 277 40.12 15.29 22.90
C ALA A 277 39.24 14.12 22.42
N ARG A 278 38.73 13.32 23.36
CA ARG A 278 37.80 12.23 23.06
C ARG A 278 36.46 12.75 22.51
N ALA A 279 35.91 13.81 23.11
CA ALA A 279 34.64 14.38 22.64
C ALA A 279 34.76 14.99 21.23
N ARG A 280 35.90 15.63 20.91
CA ARG A 280 36.19 16.13 19.55
C ARG A 280 36.23 14.97 18.55
N ALA A 281 36.97 13.90 18.86
CA ALA A 281 37.05 12.73 17.98
C ALA A 281 35.68 12.07 17.72
N GLU A 282 34.77 12.08 18.70
CA GLU A 282 33.39 11.59 18.54
C GLU A 282 32.52 12.52 17.68
N ALA A 283 32.61 13.82 17.88
CA ALA A 283 31.91 14.82 17.07
C ALA A 283 32.43 14.85 15.61
N GLU A 284 33.73 14.62 15.37
CA GLU A 284 34.27 14.40 14.02
C GLU A 284 33.72 13.13 13.39
N ARG A 285 33.73 12.01 14.13
CA ARG A 285 33.28 10.69 13.65
C ARG A 285 31.80 10.71 13.25
N THR A 286 30.96 11.38 14.04
CA THR A 286 29.52 11.48 13.79
C THR A 286 29.21 12.36 12.59
N TRP A 287 29.89 13.50 12.40
CA TRP A 287 29.77 14.29 11.17
C TRP A 287 30.27 13.57 9.93
N ARG A 288 31.38 12.84 10.02
CA ARG A 288 31.89 12.02 8.91
C ARG A 288 30.87 10.96 8.49
N ALA A 289 30.19 10.32 9.43
CA ALA A 289 29.12 9.38 9.13
C ALA A 289 27.91 10.03 8.42
N VAL A 290 27.56 11.28 8.74
CA VAL A 290 26.55 12.06 7.97
C VAL A 290 27.04 12.28 6.53
N ALA A 291 28.31 12.68 6.34
CA ALA A 291 28.89 12.94 5.03
C ALA A 291 28.98 11.67 4.15
N GLU A 292 29.43 10.55 4.72
CA GLU A 292 29.51 9.25 4.04
C GLU A 292 28.13 8.72 3.63
N HIS A 293 27.12 8.82 4.50
CA HIS A 293 25.74 8.46 4.19
C HIS A 293 25.17 9.32 3.05
N ALA A 294 25.39 10.64 3.09
CA ALA A 294 24.91 11.56 2.07
C ALA A 294 25.62 11.35 0.71
N GLU A 295 26.92 11.07 0.71
CA GLU A 295 27.69 10.76 -0.51
C GLU A 295 27.26 9.43 -1.14
N SER A 296 26.97 8.42 -0.31
CA SER A 296 26.39 7.14 -0.75
C SER A 296 25.00 7.33 -1.36
N ALA A 297 24.14 8.13 -0.73
CA ALA A 297 22.83 8.49 -1.25
C ALA A 297 22.91 9.24 -2.59
N ARG A 298 23.81 10.23 -2.71
CA ARG A 298 24.08 10.94 -3.96
C ARG A 298 24.49 9.99 -5.08
N THR A 299 25.41 9.07 -4.78
CA THR A 299 25.91 8.07 -5.74
C THR A 299 24.79 7.15 -6.23
N ALA A 300 23.91 6.71 -5.32
CA ALA A 300 22.74 5.93 -5.69
C ALA A 300 21.78 6.71 -6.60
N TRP A 301 21.49 7.98 -6.29
CA TRP A 301 20.62 8.81 -7.13
C TRP A 301 21.18 9.11 -8.52
N LEU A 302 22.50 9.24 -8.67
CA LEU A 302 23.12 9.33 -10.00
C LEU A 302 22.98 8.04 -10.81
N ALA A 303 22.98 6.87 -10.16
CA ALA A 303 22.67 5.60 -10.82
C ALA A 303 21.19 5.52 -11.26
N GLU A 304 20.25 5.97 -10.42
CA GLU A 304 18.83 6.07 -10.79
C GLU A 304 18.62 7.04 -11.97
N GLN A 305 19.28 8.21 -11.96
CA GLN A 305 19.24 9.16 -13.07
C GLN A 305 19.74 8.53 -14.38
N SER A 306 20.84 7.77 -14.33
CA SER A 306 21.36 7.03 -15.50
C SER A 306 20.37 5.98 -16.01
N ALA A 307 19.73 5.23 -15.10
CA ALA A 307 18.74 4.22 -15.44
C ALA A 307 17.47 4.83 -16.06
N ALA A 308 16.94 5.91 -15.48
CA ALA A 308 15.79 6.65 -16.01
C ALA A 308 16.08 7.26 -17.39
N ARG A 309 17.30 7.77 -17.60
CA ARG A 309 17.75 8.23 -18.91
C ARG A 309 17.78 7.10 -19.94
N ALA A 310 18.38 5.95 -19.60
CA ALA A 310 18.46 4.79 -20.50
C ALA A 310 17.06 4.27 -20.88
N GLN A 311 16.13 4.26 -19.93
CA GLN A 311 14.71 4.02 -20.19
C GLN A 311 14.16 5.05 -21.20
N ALA A 312 14.24 6.35 -20.91
CA ALA A 312 13.73 7.39 -21.80
C ALA A 312 14.30 7.31 -23.23
N GLU A 313 15.58 6.96 -23.39
CA GLU A 313 16.21 6.73 -24.69
C GLU A 313 15.67 5.47 -25.41
N SER A 314 15.34 4.40 -24.67
CA SER A 314 14.66 3.21 -25.19
C SER A 314 13.25 3.54 -25.69
N TRP A 315 12.41 4.21 -24.88
CA TRP A 315 11.05 4.62 -25.28
C TRP A 315 11.05 5.58 -26.48
N ARG A 316 12.04 6.49 -26.57
CA ARG A 316 12.26 7.34 -27.75
C ARG A 316 12.55 6.52 -29.01
N THR A 317 13.36 5.47 -28.89
CA THR A 317 13.69 4.57 -30.01
C THR A 317 12.45 3.80 -30.47
N VAL A 318 11.66 3.27 -29.54
CA VAL A 318 10.40 2.59 -29.88
C VAL A 318 9.38 3.54 -30.52
N ALA A 319 9.26 4.78 -30.03
CA ALA A 319 8.43 5.83 -30.65
C ALA A 319 8.91 6.24 -32.06
N GLN A 320 10.20 6.11 -32.36
CA GLN A 320 10.72 6.33 -33.70
C GLN A 320 10.37 5.15 -34.62
N LEU A 321 10.67 3.91 -34.20
CA LEU A 321 10.33 2.69 -34.95
C LEU A 321 8.82 2.61 -35.26
N SER A 322 7.96 3.03 -34.33
CA SER A 322 6.50 3.01 -34.52
C SER A 322 5.98 4.07 -35.49
N ARG A 323 6.74 5.17 -35.71
CA ARG A 323 6.42 6.21 -36.70
C ARG A 323 6.96 5.88 -38.09
N GLU A 324 8.08 5.18 -38.16
CA GLU A 324 8.71 4.73 -39.41
C GLU A 324 8.06 3.44 -39.96
N SER A 325 7.38 2.66 -39.11
CA SER A 325 6.67 1.45 -39.54
C SER A 325 5.38 1.75 -40.30
N ALA A 326 5.22 1.11 -41.46
CA ALA A 326 3.96 1.11 -42.22
C ALA A 326 2.90 0.15 -41.64
N ASP A 327 3.29 -0.79 -40.78
CA ASP A 327 2.41 -1.88 -40.36
C ASP A 327 1.39 -1.41 -39.32
N SER A 328 0.15 -1.88 -39.45
CA SER A 328 -0.98 -1.39 -38.65
C SER A 328 -0.85 -1.64 -37.15
N VAL A 329 -0.06 -2.64 -36.73
CA VAL A 329 0.15 -3.01 -35.33
C VAL A 329 0.86 -1.92 -34.52
N TRP A 330 1.79 -1.21 -35.15
CA TRP A 330 2.60 -0.16 -34.51
C TRP A 330 1.81 1.12 -34.23
N LYS A 331 0.63 1.31 -34.85
CA LYS A 331 -0.21 2.49 -34.64
C LYS A 331 -0.72 2.64 -33.21
N ASN A 332 -0.81 1.55 -32.44
CA ASN A 332 -1.19 1.58 -31.02
C ASN A 332 0.01 1.87 -30.09
N ILE A 333 1.26 1.83 -30.59
CA ILE A 333 2.48 2.01 -29.80
C ILE A 333 2.90 3.49 -29.69
N THR A 334 2.80 4.29 -30.74
CA THR A 334 3.42 5.63 -30.81
C THR A 334 3.06 6.54 -29.64
N ALA A 335 1.76 6.77 -29.37
CA ALA A 335 1.36 7.69 -28.30
C ALA A 335 1.71 7.16 -26.89
N PRO A 336 1.51 5.87 -26.55
CA PRO A 336 2.06 5.30 -25.32
C PRO A 336 3.59 5.38 -25.22
N ALA A 337 4.32 5.23 -26.33
CA ALA A 337 5.78 5.35 -26.36
C ALA A 337 6.25 6.76 -25.99
N GLU A 338 5.67 7.77 -26.62
CA GLU A 338 5.95 9.20 -26.36
C GLU A 338 5.57 9.59 -24.93
N ALA A 339 4.43 9.09 -24.41
CA ALA A 339 4.02 9.30 -23.03
C ALA A 339 5.03 8.69 -22.03
N ARG A 340 5.49 7.45 -22.26
CA ARG A 340 6.49 6.80 -21.40
C ARG A 340 7.86 7.44 -21.49
N GLN A 341 8.26 7.92 -22.66
CA GLN A 341 9.47 8.74 -22.81
C GLN A 341 9.38 10.00 -21.94
N GLY A 342 8.22 10.66 -21.92
CA GLY A 342 7.95 11.82 -21.07
C GLY A 342 8.00 11.49 -19.57
N ASP A 343 7.35 10.40 -19.16
CA ASP A 343 7.41 9.90 -17.77
C ASP A 343 8.85 9.67 -17.31
N TRP A 344 9.64 8.89 -18.06
CA TRP A 344 11.02 8.55 -17.68
C TRP A 344 11.97 9.76 -17.72
N ALA A 345 11.71 10.75 -18.59
CA ALA A 345 12.44 12.01 -18.56
C ALA A 345 12.14 12.84 -17.30
N ALA A 346 10.92 12.75 -16.75
CA ALA A 346 10.59 13.36 -15.45
C ALA A 346 11.32 12.65 -14.30
N GLU A 347 11.34 11.30 -14.29
CA GLU A 347 12.12 10.54 -13.30
C GLU A 347 13.62 10.87 -13.34
N GLN A 348 14.18 11.09 -14.54
CA GLN A 348 15.58 11.50 -14.72
C GLN A 348 15.85 12.89 -14.12
N ALA A 349 14.90 13.81 -14.24
CA ALA A 349 15.00 15.15 -13.66
C ALA A 349 14.91 15.10 -12.12
N GLU A 350 13.90 14.40 -11.58
CA GLU A 350 13.73 14.20 -10.13
C GLU A 350 14.95 13.54 -9.49
N ALA A 351 15.52 12.52 -10.13
CA ALA A 351 16.75 11.88 -9.65
C ALA A 351 17.97 12.83 -9.64
N GLY A 352 18.00 13.82 -10.55
CA GLY A 352 19.02 14.87 -10.56
C GLY A 352 18.85 15.90 -9.44
N GLU A 353 17.60 16.29 -9.14
CA GLU A 353 17.29 17.16 -8.00
C GLU A 353 17.64 16.48 -6.67
N ALA A 354 17.27 15.20 -6.52
CA ALA A 354 17.62 14.41 -5.34
C ALA A 354 19.14 14.21 -5.19
N ALA A 355 19.86 13.88 -6.27
CA ALA A 355 21.33 13.83 -6.23
C ALA A 355 21.95 15.17 -5.80
N SER A 356 21.38 16.30 -6.22
CA SER A 356 21.84 17.64 -5.83
C SER A 356 21.59 17.91 -4.34
N PHE A 357 20.42 17.56 -3.81
CA PHE A 357 20.13 17.62 -2.37
C PHE A 357 21.15 16.81 -1.55
N TRP A 358 21.43 15.57 -1.94
CA TRP A 358 22.36 14.71 -1.21
C TRP A 358 23.81 15.19 -1.30
N LYS A 359 24.22 15.81 -2.42
CA LYS A 359 25.51 16.51 -2.53
C LYS A 359 25.62 17.63 -1.49
N ASP A 360 24.63 18.51 -1.44
CA ASP A 360 24.65 19.68 -0.54
C ASP A 360 24.59 19.26 0.94
N MET A 361 23.93 18.14 1.25
CA MET A 361 23.98 17.53 2.58
C MET A 361 25.35 16.95 2.93
N ALA A 362 26.05 16.31 1.97
CA ALA A 362 27.41 15.82 2.19
C ALA A 362 28.41 16.98 2.41
N ASP A 363 28.27 18.07 1.68
CA ASP A 363 29.12 19.25 1.82
C ASP A 363 28.92 19.95 3.17
N ARG A 364 27.67 20.17 3.61
CA ARG A 364 27.37 20.69 4.96
C ARG A 364 27.88 19.80 6.09
N ALA A 365 27.90 18.47 5.89
CA ALA A 365 28.45 17.55 6.87
C ALA A 365 29.99 17.62 6.96
N ARG A 366 30.68 17.83 5.82
CA ARG A 366 32.13 18.10 5.77
C ARG A 366 32.48 19.45 6.43
N GLU A 367 31.65 20.47 6.27
CA GLU A 367 31.77 21.74 7.01
C GLU A 367 31.61 21.52 8.52
N GLY A 368 30.67 20.65 8.94
CA GLY A 368 30.51 20.21 10.33
C GLY A 368 31.76 19.53 10.90
N GLU A 369 32.28 18.52 10.18
CA GLU A 369 33.51 17.83 10.56
C GLU A 369 34.70 18.81 10.67
N THR A 370 34.79 19.80 9.77
CA THR A 370 35.86 20.80 9.77
C THR A 370 35.74 21.78 10.95
N ARG A 371 34.52 22.22 11.28
CA ARG A 371 34.24 23.11 12.43
C ARG A 371 34.59 22.47 13.78
N VAL A 372 34.44 21.16 13.90
CA VAL A 372 34.78 20.42 15.12
C VAL A 372 36.29 20.20 15.28
N LYS A 373 37.04 20.13 14.16
CA LYS A 373 38.51 19.99 14.17
C LYS A 373 39.25 21.25 14.63
N SER A 374 38.69 22.43 14.37
CA SER A 374 39.17 23.71 14.91
C SER A 374 38.95 23.83 16.43
#